data_AF-A0A2E6QAW5-F1
#
_entry.id   AF-A0A2E6QAW5-F1
#
_cell.length_a   1.000
_cell.length_b   1.000
_cell.length_c   1.000
_cell.angle_alpha   90.00
_cell.angle_beta   90.00
_cell.angle_gamma   90.00
#
_symmetry.space_group_name_H-M   'P 1'
#
loop_
_entity.id
_entity.type
_entity.pdbx_description
1 polymer ?
#
loop_
_entity_poly.entity_id
_entity_poly.type
_entity_poly.pdbx_seq_one_letter_code
_entity_poly.pdbx_strand_id
1 'polypeptide(L)' 'MRVGDRLEENVIWSYETPFDEGEAYAGYMAFYANRVGRWIEGEE' A
#
# COMPACT_ATOMS: atom_id res chain seq x y z
N MET A 1 -7.36 7.20 1.37
CA MET A 1 -6.51 7.56 0.20
C MET A 1 -7.43 8.02 -0.91
N ARG A 2 -7.12 9.12 -1.60
CA ARG A 2 -7.90 9.58 -2.75
C ARG A 2 -7.28 9.04 -4.04
N VAL A 3 -8.07 8.35 -4.86
CA VAL A 3 -7.68 7.81 -6.17
C VAL A 3 -8.57 8.45 -7.22
N GLY A 4 -8.04 9.42 -7.97
CA GLY A 4 -8.85 10.28 -8.84
C GLY A 4 -9.90 11.06 -8.03
N ASP A 5 -11.17 10.83 -8.32
CA ASP A 5 -12.31 11.46 -7.62
C ASP A 5 -12.93 10.59 -6.51
N ARG A 6 -12.39 9.39 -6.27
CA ARG A 6 -12.91 8.48 -5.24
C ARG A 6 -12.04 8.52 -3.98
N LEU A 7 -12.69 8.62 -2.83
CA LEU A 7 -12.05 8.43 -1.52
C LEU A 7 -12.20 6.96 -1.12
N GLU A 8 -11.10 6.24 -1.05
CA GLU A 8 -11.08 4.85 -0.58
C GLU A 8 -10.46 4.78 0.82
N GLU A 9 -11.20 4.19 1.74
CA GLU A 9 -10.78 3.96 3.12
C GLU A 9 -10.03 2.64 3.25
N ASN A 10 -9.01 2.59 4.11
CA ASN A 10 -8.28 1.37 4.47
C ASN A 10 -7.67 0.60 3.27
N VAL A 11 -7.11 1.30 2.29
CA VAL A 11 -6.50 0.67 1.09
C VAL A 11 -5.03 0.27 1.25
N ILE A 12 -4.38 0.77 2.31
CA ILE A 12 -2.99 0.51 2.64
C ILE A 12 -2.93 -0.15 4.01
N TRP A 13 -1.94 -1.01 4.18
CA TRP A 13 -1.53 -1.53 5.48
C TRP A 13 0.01 -1.50 5.57
N SER A 14 0.54 -1.44 6.79
CA SER A 14 1.99 -1.43 7.06
C SER A 14 2.29 -2.20 8.34
N TYR A 15 3.48 -2.81 8.40
CA TYR A 15 4.05 -3.27 9.65
C TYR A 15 4.85 -2.12 10.26
N GLU A 16 4.21 -1.33 11.14
CA GLU A 16 4.86 -0.19 11.81
C GLU A 16 5.96 -0.65 12.79
N THR A 17 5.75 -1.80 13.42
CA THR A 17 6.72 -2.47 14.29
C THR A 17 6.81 -3.94 13.88
N PRO A 18 7.59 -4.27 12.82
CA PRO A 18 7.75 -5.64 12.37
C PRO A 18 8.58 -6.48 13.37
N PHE A 19 8.45 -7.80 13.28
CA PHE A 19 9.33 -8.75 13.97
C PHE A 19 10.74 -8.72 13.35
N ASP A 20 11.75 -9.26 14.05
CA ASP A 20 13.15 -9.29 13.57
C ASP A 20 13.31 -9.80 12.12
N GLU A 21 12.57 -10.85 11.75
CA GLU A 21 12.60 -11.42 10.40
C GLU A 21 12.01 -10.47 9.33
N GLY A 22 11.19 -9.52 9.75
CA GLY A 22 10.50 -8.54 8.91
C GLY A 22 11.06 -7.12 9.02
N GLU A 23 12.20 -6.92 9.69
CA GLU A 23 12.80 -5.58 9.90
C GLU A 23 13.05 -4.86 8.57
N ALA A 24 13.37 -5.61 7.51
CA ALA A 24 13.53 -5.10 6.15
C ALA A 24 12.27 -4.43 5.58
N TYR A 25 11.08 -4.71 6.13
CA TYR A 25 9.81 -4.13 5.72
C TYR A 25 9.33 -3.01 6.65
N ALA A 26 10.11 -2.63 7.67
CA ALA A 26 9.79 -1.52 8.54
C ALA A 26 9.61 -0.23 7.72
N GLY A 27 8.48 0.46 7.93
CA GLY A 27 8.16 1.70 7.21
C GLY A 27 7.68 1.52 5.77
N TYR A 28 7.62 0.30 5.24
CA TYR A 28 6.99 0.04 3.96
C TYR A 28 5.46 -0.04 4.09
N MET A 29 4.79 0.43 3.05
CA MET A 29 3.33 0.45 2.93
C MET A 29 2.92 -0.45 1.78
N ALA A 30 2.01 -1.37 2.04
CA ALA A 30 1.49 -2.31 1.06
C ALA A 30 0.02 -2.01 0.75
N PHE A 31 -0.36 -2.20 -0.51
CA PHE A 31 -1.74 -2.01 -0.96
C PHE A 31 -2.51 -3.32 -0.94
N TYR A 32 -3.79 -3.26 -0.57
CA TYR A 32 -4.68 -4.40 -0.80
C TYR A 32 -4.94 -4.54 -2.30
N ALA A 33 -4.42 -5.60 -2.92
CA ALA A 33 -4.57 -5.84 -4.35
C ALA A 33 -6.04 -5.86 -4.83
N ASN A 34 -6.98 -6.32 -4.00
CA ASN A 34 -8.41 -6.30 -4.33
C ASN A 34 -9.04 -4.89 -4.28
N ARG A 35 -8.37 -3.92 -3.65
CA ARG A 35 -8.83 -2.53 -3.51
C ARG A 35 -8.17 -1.57 -4.49
N VAL A 36 -7.09 -2.00 -5.15
CA VAL A 36 -6.38 -1.23 -6.16
C VAL A 36 -6.52 -1.96 -7.50
N GLY A 37 -7.61 -1.67 -8.21
CA GLY A 37 -8.01 -2.41 -9.42
C GLY A 37 -7.12 -2.20 -10.65
N ARG A 38 -6.15 -1.28 -10.61
CA ARG A 38 -5.20 -1.06 -11.70
C ARG A 38 -3.86 -0.60 -11.14
N TRP A 39 -2.81 -1.36 -11.43
CA TRP A 39 -1.43 -0.91 -11.28
C TRP A 39 -1.11 -0.07 -12.52
N ILE A 40 -0.83 1.22 -12.32
CA ILE A 40 -0.27 2.09 -13.36
C ILE A 40 1.21 2.17 -13.04
N GLU A 41 2.01 1.38 -13.74
CA GLU A 41 3.44 1.60 -13.82
C GLU A 41 3.58 2.89 -14.63
N GLY A 42 4.19 3.93 -14.04
CA GLY A 42 4.46 5.15 -14.79
C GLY A 42 5.30 4.78 -16.01
N GLU A 43 4.71 4.89 -17.21
CA GLU A 43 5.48 4.89 -18.43
C GLU A 43 6.39 6.13 -18.39
N GLU A 44 7.68 5.93 -18.63
CA GLU A 44 8.66 7.00 -18.85
C GLU A 44 8.18 8.00 -19.91
#